data_AF-A0A352LTR4-F1
#
_entry.id   AF-A0A352LTR4-F1
#
_cell.length_a   1.000
_cell.length_b   1.000
_cell.length_c   1.000
_cell.angle_alpha   90.00
_cell.angle_beta   90.00
_cell.angle_gamma   90.00
#
_symmetry.space_group_name_H-M   'P 1'
#
loop_
_entity.id
_entity.type
_entity.pdbx_description
1 polymer ?
#
loop_
_entity_poly.entity_id
_entity_poly.type
_entity_poly.pdbx_seq_one_letter_code
_entity_poly.pdbx_strand_id
1 'polypeptide(L)'
;MNLTLLDIILLLIINGGSIYFAGYLKEKSKNKAIAEDISNITRLIGEANAKFTEQSDKLKMELDVLGNTHISIIHEQRKAIIDFLASYLSWYNLILFTPADIVMKPTQIAIDEYRLKLDHHLNELLVKEMVFDIFVDSKKLISIKNSLKKNTIDNYKIFVDEFIVKITNLTIQHEIVMPSYDTQTQLIKLSELSQKILESFLLLNKLKSDNEKQLHDHRDLFYDNCKEYLYGMYGKKTGKKTAEIKEQHSL
;
A
#
# COMPACT_ATOMS: atom_id res chain seq x y z
N MET A 1 -106.54 -25.96 15.27
CA MET A 1 -105.91 -26.68 14.15
C MET A 1 -105.11 -27.81 14.78
N ASN A 2 -105.62 -29.04 14.76
CA ASN A 2 -104.96 -30.18 15.42
C ASN A 2 -103.86 -30.69 14.49
N LEU A 3 -102.59 -30.37 14.78
CA LEU A 3 -101.47 -31.04 14.12
C LEU A 3 -101.53 -32.52 14.50
N THR A 4 -101.51 -33.40 13.49
CA THR A 4 -101.42 -34.83 13.75
C THR A 4 -100.01 -35.18 14.23
N LEU A 5 -99.88 -36.29 14.96
CA LEU A 5 -98.57 -36.75 15.47
C LEU A 5 -97.53 -36.89 14.33
N LEU A 6 -97.99 -37.25 13.13
CA LEU A 6 -97.19 -37.34 11.92
C LEU A 6 -96.66 -35.96 11.48
N ASP A 7 -97.48 -34.91 11.53
CA ASP A 7 -97.09 -33.54 11.17
C ASP A 7 -96.03 -32.98 12.12
N ILE A 8 -96.14 -33.30 13.42
CA ILE A 8 -95.16 -32.90 14.44
C ILE A 8 -93.81 -33.60 14.21
N ILE A 9 -93.83 -34.89 13.89
CA ILE A 9 -92.61 -35.65 13.56
C ILE A 9 -91.97 -35.11 12.28
N LEU A 10 -92.76 -34.79 11.25
CA LEU A 10 -92.27 -34.21 10.01
C LEU A 10 -91.60 -32.84 10.25
N LEU A 11 -92.22 -31.99 11.07
CA LEU A 11 -91.68 -30.69 11.47
C LEU A 11 -90.36 -30.82 12.24
N LEU A 12 -90.25 -31.79 13.14
CA LEU A 12 -89.00 -32.06 13.88
C LEU A 12 -87.87 -32.55 12.97
N ILE A 13 -88.17 -33.40 11.99
CA ILE A 13 -87.18 -33.89 11.01
C ILE A 13 -86.72 -32.75 10.10
N ILE A 14 -87.64 -31.91 9.62
CA ILE A 14 -87.33 -30.76 8.76
C ILE A 14 -86.50 -29.72 9.53
N ASN A 15 -86.88 -29.38 10.77
CA ASN A 15 -86.12 -28.45 11.60
C ASN A 15 -84.75 -29.02 11.99
N GLY A 16 -84.70 -30.28 12.42
CA GLY A 16 -83.45 -30.96 12.78
C GLY A 16 -82.47 -31.04 11.60
N GLY A 17 -82.97 -31.43 10.42
CA GLY A 17 -82.19 -31.47 9.18
C GLY A 17 -81.69 -30.10 8.74
N SER A 18 -82.53 -29.05 8.88
CA SER A 18 -82.15 -27.67 8.52
C SER A 18 -81.04 -27.12 9.43
N ILE A 19 -81.11 -27.40 10.74
CA ILE A 19 -80.06 -27.00 11.70
C ILE A 19 -78.75 -27.73 11.39
N TYR A 20 -78.82 -29.03 11.07
CA TYR A 20 -77.65 -29.84 10.74
C TYR A 20 -76.97 -29.35 9.45
N PHE A 21 -77.76 -29.05 8.41
CA PHE A 21 -77.25 -28.48 7.16
C PHE A 21 -76.65 -27.09 7.35
N ALA A 22 -77.30 -26.22 8.13
CA ALA A 22 -76.78 -24.89 8.44
C ALA A 22 -75.44 -24.97 9.21
N GLY A 23 -75.34 -25.89 10.18
CA GLY A 23 -74.10 -26.18 10.90
C GLY A 23 -72.99 -26.67 9.97
N TYR A 24 -73.30 -27.64 9.09
CA TYR A 24 -72.34 -28.17 8.11
C TYR A 24 -71.85 -27.10 7.13
N LEU A 25 -72.75 -26.24 6.61
CA LEU A 25 -72.36 -25.16 5.71
C LEU A 25 -71.47 -24.12 6.39
N LYS A 26 -71.73 -23.81 7.67
CA LYS A 26 -70.92 -22.89 8.48
C LYS A 26 -69.53 -23.43 8.78
N GLU A 27 -69.41 -24.72 9.11
CA GLU A 27 -68.13 -25.43 9.26
C GLU A 27 -67.36 -25.46 7.94
N LYS A 28 -68.04 -25.80 6.83
CA LYS A 28 -67.44 -25.84 5.50
C LYS A 28 -66.96 -24.47 5.03
N SER A 29 -67.70 -23.39 5.31
CA SER A 29 -67.27 -22.03 4.99
C SER A 29 -66.09 -21.57 5.85
N LYS A 30 -66.07 -21.92 7.14
CA LYS A 30 -64.92 -21.67 8.02
C LYS A 30 -63.66 -22.37 7.52
N ASN A 31 -63.75 -23.65 7.19
CA ASN A 31 -62.61 -24.42 6.69
C ASN A 31 -62.10 -23.86 5.36
N LYS A 32 -63.00 -23.36 4.49
CA LYS A 32 -62.60 -22.69 3.25
C LYS A 32 -61.86 -21.37 3.49
N ALA A 33 -62.37 -20.54 4.40
CA ALA A 33 -61.71 -19.28 4.78
C ALA A 33 -60.31 -19.53 5.41
N ILE A 34 -60.20 -20.53 6.30
CA ILE A 34 -58.93 -20.93 6.90
C ILE A 34 -57.93 -21.43 5.83
N ALA A 35 -58.39 -22.23 4.86
CA ALA A 35 -57.54 -22.70 3.77
C ALA A 35 -57.02 -21.55 2.89
N GLU A 36 -57.86 -20.55 2.63
CA GLU A 36 -57.49 -19.35 1.87
C GLU A 36 -56.49 -18.48 2.65
N ASP A 37 -56.70 -18.28 3.95
CA ASP A 37 -55.76 -17.59 4.83
C ASP A 37 -54.41 -18.31 4.91
N ILE A 38 -54.40 -19.64 5.06
CA ILE A 38 -53.17 -20.46 5.04
C ILE A 38 -52.46 -20.32 3.69
N SER A 39 -53.20 -20.35 2.58
CA SER A 39 -52.62 -20.17 1.23
C SER A 39 -51.97 -18.80 1.07
N ASN A 40 -52.65 -17.74 1.51
CA ASN A 40 -52.12 -16.38 1.49
C ASN A 40 -50.88 -16.22 2.38
N ILE A 41 -50.91 -16.76 3.61
CA ILE A 41 -49.75 -16.75 4.53
C ILE A 41 -48.58 -17.52 3.90
N THR A 42 -48.83 -18.69 3.31
CA THR A 42 -47.79 -19.49 2.64
C THR A 42 -47.15 -18.72 1.49
N ARG A 43 -47.95 -18.02 0.67
CA ARG A 43 -47.44 -17.16 -0.40
C ARG A 43 -46.59 -16.02 0.14
N LEU A 44 -47.06 -15.33 1.18
CA LEU A 44 -46.31 -14.22 1.82
C LEU A 44 -44.99 -14.70 2.43
N ILE A 45 -44.96 -15.88 3.05
CA ILE A 45 -43.73 -16.50 3.56
C ILE A 45 -42.79 -16.84 2.39
N GLY A 46 -43.32 -17.40 1.30
CA GLY A 46 -42.54 -17.68 0.09
C GLY A 46 -41.91 -16.41 -0.51
N GLU A 47 -42.69 -15.34 -0.62
CA GLU A 47 -42.22 -14.03 -1.09
C GLU A 47 -41.19 -13.40 -0.15
N ALA A 48 -41.40 -13.50 1.17
CA ALA A 48 -40.45 -13.02 2.17
C ALA A 48 -39.13 -13.79 2.11
N ASN A 49 -39.18 -15.12 2.00
CA ASN A 49 -38.00 -15.96 1.85
C ASN A 49 -37.25 -15.65 0.55
N ALA A 50 -37.97 -15.50 -0.57
CA ALA A 50 -37.36 -15.14 -1.85
C ALA A 50 -36.64 -13.78 -1.78
N LYS A 51 -37.30 -12.76 -1.19
CA LYS A 51 -36.68 -11.44 -0.95
C LYS A 51 -35.48 -11.53 -0.02
N PHE A 52 -35.56 -12.34 1.04
CA PHE A 52 -34.46 -12.53 1.97
C PHE A 52 -33.25 -13.19 1.29
N THR A 53 -33.47 -14.22 0.47
CA THR A 53 -32.41 -14.86 -0.33
C THR A 53 -31.78 -13.85 -1.30
N GLU A 54 -32.59 -13.10 -2.04
CA GLU A 54 -32.11 -12.07 -2.97
C GLU A 54 -31.25 -11.01 -2.27
N GLN A 55 -31.71 -10.50 -1.13
CA GLN A 55 -30.95 -9.52 -0.33
C GLN A 55 -29.67 -10.12 0.25
N SER A 56 -29.71 -11.37 0.71
CA SER A 56 -28.54 -12.08 1.25
C SER A 56 -27.47 -12.28 0.16
N ASP A 57 -27.88 -12.67 -1.03
CA ASP A 57 -26.94 -12.87 -2.14
C ASP A 57 -26.38 -11.54 -2.64
N LYS A 58 -27.20 -10.48 -2.69
CA LYS A 58 -26.71 -9.12 -2.95
C LYS A 58 -25.67 -8.68 -1.93
N LEU A 59 -25.93 -8.89 -0.64
CA LEU A 59 -24.99 -8.53 0.43
C LEU A 59 -23.68 -9.31 0.33
N LYS A 60 -23.73 -10.62 0.02
CA LYS A 60 -22.51 -11.42 -0.21
C LYS A 60 -21.69 -10.86 -1.37
N MET A 61 -22.32 -10.53 -2.49
CA MET A 61 -21.62 -9.94 -3.64
C MET A 61 -20.98 -8.61 -3.29
N GLU A 62 -21.68 -7.74 -2.57
CA GLU A 62 -21.13 -6.44 -2.12
C GLU A 62 -19.95 -6.63 -1.15
N LEU A 63 -20.04 -7.59 -0.23
CA LEU A 63 -18.96 -7.93 0.69
C LEU A 63 -17.74 -8.50 -0.04
N ASP A 64 -17.94 -9.35 -1.04
CA ASP A 64 -16.85 -9.90 -1.84
C ASP A 64 -16.12 -8.80 -2.62
N VAL A 65 -16.88 -7.88 -3.24
CA VAL A 65 -16.30 -6.71 -3.93
C VAL A 65 -15.53 -5.82 -2.96
N LEU A 66 -16.10 -5.53 -1.79
CA LEU A 66 -15.44 -4.70 -0.78
C LEU A 66 -14.17 -5.37 -0.25
N GLY A 67 -14.23 -6.67 0.05
CA GLY A 67 -13.10 -7.47 0.52
C GLY A 67 -11.96 -7.50 -0.49
N ASN A 68 -12.27 -7.77 -1.75
CA ASN A 68 -11.28 -7.76 -2.83
C ASN A 68 -10.66 -6.38 -3.02
N THR A 69 -11.48 -5.33 -3.02
CA THR A 69 -10.99 -3.93 -3.13
C THR A 69 -10.07 -3.58 -1.97
N HIS A 70 -10.43 -3.96 -0.75
CA HIS A 70 -9.62 -3.71 0.44
C HIS A 70 -8.27 -4.43 0.37
N ILE A 71 -8.26 -5.71 -0.06
CA ILE A 71 -7.03 -6.47 -0.26
C ILE A 71 -6.14 -5.81 -1.31
N SER A 72 -6.70 -5.36 -2.44
CA SER A 72 -5.97 -4.63 -3.48
C SER A 72 -5.36 -3.34 -2.96
N ILE A 73 -6.09 -2.55 -2.16
CA ILE A 73 -5.57 -1.32 -1.56
C ILE A 73 -4.41 -1.62 -0.61
N ILE A 74 -4.53 -2.64 0.25
CA ILE A 74 -3.44 -3.04 1.15
C ILE A 74 -2.22 -3.50 0.33
N HIS A 75 -2.43 -4.20 -0.79
CA HIS A 75 -1.35 -4.62 -1.67
C HIS A 75 -0.61 -3.41 -2.25
N GLU A 76 -1.32 -2.44 -2.81
CA GLU A 76 -0.72 -1.22 -3.37
C GLU A 76 -0.02 -0.38 -2.30
N GLN A 77 -0.59 -0.29 -1.09
CA GLN A 77 0.07 0.34 0.05
C GLN A 77 1.43 -0.28 0.38
N ARG A 78 1.47 -1.61 0.49
CA ARG A 78 2.71 -2.33 0.77
C ARG A 78 3.74 -2.13 -0.33
N LYS A 79 3.29 -2.23 -1.58
CA LYS A 79 4.13 -2.05 -2.75
C LYS A 79 4.70 -0.64 -2.80
N ALA A 80 3.89 0.39 -2.53
CA ALA A 80 4.33 1.78 -2.52
C ALA A 80 5.46 2.03 -1.49
N ILE A 81 5.34 1.45 -0.29
CA ILE A 81 6.39 1.53 0.74
C ILE A 81 7.68 0.86 0.29
N ILE A 82 7.59 -0.36 -0.25
CA ILE A 82 8.74 -1.14 -0.68
C ILE A 82 9.44 -0.47 -1.87
N ASP A 83 8.67 -0.05 -2.88
CA ASP A 83 9.18 0.61 -4.09
C ASP A 83 9.87 1.93 -3.73
N PHE A 84 9.26 2.75 -2.85
CA PHE A 84 9.89 3.98 -2.39
C PHE A 84 11.23 3.69 -1.70
N LEU A 85 11.26 2.72 -0.77
CA LEU A 85 12.49 2.37 -0.06
C LEU A 85 13.59 1.87 -1.01
N ALA A 86 13.22 1.04 -1.99
CA ALA A 86 14.16 0.52 -2.98
C ALA A 86 14.75 1.63 -3.86
N SER A 87 13.91 2.53 -4.38
CA SER A 87 14.37 3.68 -5.17
C SER A 87 15.19 4.67 -4.33
N TYR A 88 14.80 4.91 -3.08
CA TYR A 88 15.55 5.75 -2.15
C TYR A 88 16.96 5.20 -1.92
N LEU A 89 17.08 3.90 -1.61
CA LEU A 89 18.38 3.26 -1.38
C LEU A 89 19.25 3.26 -2.63
N SER A 90 18.65 3.06 -3.81
CA SER A 90 19.37 3.10 -5.09
C SER A 90 19.99 4.48 -5.35
N TRP A 91 19.21 5.55 -5.18
CA TRP A 91 19.70 6.92 -5.30
C TRP A 91 20.72 7.27 -4.21
N TYR A 92 20.43 6.92 -2.96
CA TYR A 92 21.29 7.17 -1.82
C TYR A 92 22.67 6.53 -1.96
N ASN A 93 22.72 5.27 -2.42
CA ASN A 93 23.98 4.57 -2.62
C ASN A 93 24.87 5.25 -3.67
N LEU A 94 24.29 5.87 -4.70
CA LEU A 94 25.07 6.63 -5.68
C LEU A 94 25.72 7.85 -5.04
N ILE A 95 25.02 8.55 -4.14
CA ILE A 95 25.56 9.70 -3.42
C ILE A 95 26.70 9.28 -2.52
N LEU A 96 26.54 8.18 -1.78
CA LEU A 96 27.58 7.68 -0.88
C LEU A 96 28.82 7.17 -1.62
N PHE A 97 28.60 6.28 -2.60
CA PHE A 97 29.65 5.55 -3.28
C PHE A 97 29.93 6.18 -4.64
N THR A 98 30.84 7.15 -4.65
CA THR A 98 31.36 7.71 -5.89
C THR A 98 32.15 6.64 -6.64
N PRO A 99 31.82 6.36 -7.91
CA PRO A 99 32.48 5.30 -8.64
C PRO A 99 33.93 5.67 -9.00
N ALA A 100 34.76 4.63 -9.07
CA ALA A 100 36.22 4.78 -9.16
C ALA A 100 36.69 5.38 -10.49
N ASP A 101 35.91 5.21 -11.57
CA ASP A 101 36.13 5.84 -12.86
C ASP A 101 36.13 7.38 -12.78
N ILE A 102 35.22 7.96 -12.01
CA ILE A 102 35.13 9.42 -11.80
C ILE A 102 36.31 9.94 -10.96
N VAL A 103 36.84 9.12 -10.04
CA VAL A 103 37.92 9.53 -9.15
C VAL A 103 39.30 9.28 -9.78
N MET A 104 39.49 8.15 -10.47
CA MET A 104 40.79 7.70 -10.96
C MET A 104 41.05 8.03 -12.43
N LYS A 105 40.02 8.11 -13.27
CA LYS A 105 40.12 8.45 -14.70
C LYS A 105 38.98 9.38 -15.13
N PRO A 106 38.90 10.57 -14.52
CA PRO A 106 37.86 11.53 -14.84
C PRO A 106 37.99 11.97 -16.30
N THR A 107 36.92 11.77 -17.05
CA THR A 107 36.71 12.34 -18.37
C THR A 107 35.39 13.07 -18.35
N GLN A 108 35.22 14.07 -19.22
CA GLN A 108 33.95 14.78 -19.29
C GLN A 108 32.77 13.81 -19.52
N ILE A 109 32.97 12.81 -20.39
CA ILE A 109 31.98 11.76 -20.68
C ILE A 109 31.61 10.97 -19.42
N ALA A 110 32.58 10.48 -18.66
CA ALA A 110 32.30 9.70 -17.44
C ALA A 110 31.57 10.51 -16.37
N ILE A 111 31.90 11.80 -16.24
CA ILE A 111 31.22 12.71 -15.31
C ILE A 111 29.77 12.94 -15.75
N ASP A 112 29.54 13.19 -17.03
CA ASP A 112 28.21 13.43 -17.57
C ASP A 112 27.31 12.18 -17.50
N GLU A 113 27.85 11.00 -17.83
CA GLU A 113 27.13 9.72 -17.68
C GLU A 113 26.68 9.48 -16.23
N TYR A 114 27.54 9.79 -15.26
CA TYR A 114 27.19 9.64 -13.87
C TYR A 114 26.17 10.67 -13.39
N ARG A 115 26.24 11.91 -13.87
CA ARG A 115 25.21 12.92 -13.60
C ARG A 115 23.85 12.48 -14.14
N LEU A 116 23.80 11.98 -15.38
CA LEU A 116 22.58 11.43 -15.96
C LEU A 116 22.03 10.26 -15.13
N LYS A 117 22.91 9.39 -14.62
CA LYS A 117 22.51 8.29 -13.74
C LYS A 117 21.93 8.77 -12.41
N LEU A 118 22.53 9.79 -11.79
CA LEU A 118 22.01 10.42 -10.58
C LEU A 118 20.62 11.02 -10.80
N ASP A 119 20.46 11.78 -11.89
CA ASP A 119 19.19 12.42 -12.24
C ASP A 119 18.11 11.39 -12.54
N HIS A 120 18.46 10.30 -13.23
CA HIS A 120 17.55 9.19 -13.49
C HIS A 120 17.00 8.60 -12.18
N HIS A 121 17.86 8.22 -11.24
CA HIS A 121 17.41 7.64 -9.97
C HIS A 121 16.69 8.63 -9.05
N LEU A 122 17.05 9.92 -9.11
CA LEU A 122 16.28 10.96 -8.42
C LEU A 122 14.85 11.05 -8.97
N ASN A 123 14.70 11.05 -10.29
CA ASN A 123 13.39 11.07 -10.93
C ASN A 123 12.57 9.82 -10.60
N GLU A 124 13.18 8.63 -10.59
CA GLU A 124 12.52 7.40 -10.14
C GLU A 124 12.04 7.52 -8.69
N LEU A 125 12.88 8.02 -7.79
CA LEU A 125 12.51 8.25 -6.40
C LEU A 125 11.32 9.20 -6.28
N LEU A 126 11.29 10.31 -7.02
CA LEU A 126 10.18 11.27 -7.00
C LEU A 126 8.86 10.63 -7.48
N VAL A 127 8.91 9.78 -8.51
CA VAL A 127 7.73 9.03 -8.98
C VAL A 127 7.24 8.08 -7.90
N LYS A 128 8.15 7.32 -7.26
CA LYS A 128 7.77 6.40 -6.17
C LYS A 128 7.26 7.12 -4.94
N GLU A 129 7.77 8.32 -4.67
CA GLU A 129 7.29 9.19 -3.60
C GLU A 129 5.83 9.63 -3.82
N MET A 130 5.46 10.00 -5.06
CA MET A 130 4.07 10.33 -5.38
C MET A 130 3.14 9.14 -5.15
N VAL A 131 3.57 7.94 -5.58
CA VAL A 131 2.79 6.70 -5.35
C VAL A 131 2.68 6.41 -3.84
N PHE A 132 3.76 6.60 -3.09
CA PHE A 132 3.75 6.49 -1.63
C PHE A 132 2.72 7.43 -1.02
N ASP A 133 2.71 8.70 -1.41
CA ASP A 133 1.81 9.71 -0.85
C ASP A 133 0.34 9.49 -1.21
N ILE A 134 0.06 8.80 -2.33
CA ILE A 134 -1.31 8.43 -2.73
C ILE A 134 -1.84 7.28 -1.90
N PHE A 135 -1.03 6.24 -1.68
CA PHE A 135 -1.52 5.01 -1.05
C PHE A 135 -1.33 4.99 0.47
N VAL A 136 -0.25 5.58 0.99
CA VAL A 136 0.12 5.46 2.41
C VAL A 136 -0.50 6.58 3.26
N ASP A 137 -1.58 6.26 3.97
CA ASP A 137 -2.30 7.22 4.83
C ASP A 137 -1.64 7.55 6.19
N SER A 138 -0.42 7.06 6.43
CA SER A 138 0.26 7.25 7.72
C SER A 138 0.98 8.60 7.80
N LYS A 139 0.37 9.57 8.48
CA LYS A 139 1.00 10.88 8.77
C LYS A 139 2.39 10.75 9.41
N LYS A 140 2.57 9.74 10.27
CA LYS A 140 3.86 9.45 10.92
C LYS A 140 4.91 9.05 9.87
N LEU A 141 4.58 8.10 8.99
CA LEU A 141 5.49 7.66 7.94
C LEU A 141 5.82 8.78 6.96
N ILE A 142 4.81 9.55 6.53
CA ILE A 142 5.02 10.69 5.63
C ILE A 142 5.99 11.71 6.27
N SER A 143 5.83 12.01 7.56
CA SER A 143 6.72 12.93 8.28
C SER A 143 8.17 12.41 8.33
N ILE A 144 8.37 11.14 8.68
CA ILE A 144 9.71 10.53 8.75
C ILE A 144 10.34 10.47 7.36
N LYS A 145 9.58 10.08 6.33
CA LYS A 145 10.00 10.09 4.92
C LYS A 145 10.50 11.47 4.49
N ASN A 146 9.74 12.52 4.79
CA ASN A 146 10.10 13.89 4.43
C ASN A 146 11.37 14.36 5.17
N SER A 147 11.52 13.98 6.44
CA SER A 147 12.73 14.26 7.22
C SER A 147 13.95 13.57 6.61
N LEU A 148 13.82 12.27 6.28
CA LEU A 148 14.86 11.49 5.62
C LEU A 148 15.28 12.14 4.30
N LYS A 149 14.31 12.40 3.40
CA LYS A 149 14.55 13.03 2.10
C LYS A 149 15.25 14.38 2.24
N LYS A 150 14.82 15.24 3.17
CA LYS A 150 15.44 16.54 3.39
C LYS A 150 16.92 16.40 3.73
N ASN A 151 17.25 15.53 4.68
CA ASN A 151 18.62 15.29 5.10
C ASN A 151 19.48 14.73 3.95
N THR A 152 18.93 13.81 3.16
CA THR A 152 19.63 13.25 2.00
C THR A 152 19.87 14.28 0.90
N ILE A 153 18.92 15.19 0.67
CA ILE A 153 19.09 16.30 -0.28
C ILE A 153 20.19 17.26 0.17
N ASP A 154 20.28 17.56 1.46
CA ASP A 154 21.33 18.44 1.98
C ASP A 154 22.72 17.81 1.76
N ASN A 155 22.85 16.49 1.95
CA ASN A 155 24.08 15.75 1.62
C ASN A 155 24.34 15.66 0.11
N TYR A 156 23.30 15.51 -0.70
CA TYR A 156 23.40 15.53 -2.16
C TYR A 156 23.93 16.88 -2.68
N LYS A 157 23.48 18.01 -2.10
CA LYS A 157 24.00 19.34 -2.47
C LYS A 157 25.49 19.46 -2.19
N ILE A 158 25.94 19.06 -0.99
CA ILE A 158 27.36 19.02 -0.66
C ILE A 158 28.12 18.16 -1.68
N PHE A 159 27.59 16.99 -2.03
CA PHE A 159 28.20 16.12 -3.03
C PHE A 159 28.31 16.78 -4.41
N VAL A 160 27.26 17.43 -4.89
CA VAL A 160 27.25 18.10 -6.20
C VAL A 160 28.21 19.29 -6.20
N ASP A 161 28.09 20.17 -5.21
CA ASP A 161 28.80 21.44 -5.18
C ASP A 161 30.30 21.26 -4.90
N GLU A 162 30.65 20.46 -3.88
CA GLU A 162 32.05 20.30 -3.44
C GLU A 162 32.84 19.33 -4.31
N PHE A 163 32.17 18.39 -4.97
CA PHE A 163 32.83 17.35 -5.76
C PHE A 163 32.49 17.43 -7.24
N ILE A 164 31.24 17.20 -7.66
CA ILE A 164 30.89 17.09 -9.09
C ILE A 164 31.22 18.35 -9.89
N VAL A 165 30.83 19.53 -9.40
CA VAL A 165 31.13 20.80 -10.08
C VAL A 165 32.64 21.05 -10.15
N LYS A 166 33.35 20.75 -9.05
CA LYS A 166 34.79 20.97 -8.95
C LYS A 166 35.58 20.07 -9.91
N ILE A 167 35.28 18.77 -9.95
CA ILE A 167 35.94 17.84 -10.88
C ILE A 167 35.59 18.14 -12.34
N THR A 168 34.36 18.60 -12.62
CA THR A 168 33.95 19.01 -13.97
C THR A 168 34.82 20.17 -14.45
N ASN A 169 34.93 21.23 -13.65
CA ASN A 169 35.75 22.38 -13.99
C ASN A 169 37.23 22.02 -14.18
N LEU A 170 37.78 21.18 -13.31
CA LEU A 170 39.17 20.71 -13.42
C LEU A 170 39.40 19.88 -14.70
N THR A 171 38.45 19.01 -15.04
CA THR A 171 38.54 18.14 -16.23
C THR A 171 38.43 18.95 -17.51
N ILE A 172 37.48 19.88 -17.60
CA ILE A 172 37.33 20.78 -18.76
C ILE A 172 38.59 21.63 -18.97
N GLN A 173 39.11 22.24 -17.90
CA GLN A 173 40.35 23.02 -18.00
C GLN A 173 41.53 22.19 -18.50
N HIS A 174 41.60 20.93 -18.08
CA HIS A 174 42.67 20.03 -18.47
C HIS A 174 42.53 19.59 -19.94
N GLU A 175 41.34 19.17 -20.37
CA GLU A 175 41.06 18.73 -21.74
C GLU A 175 41.28 19.84 -22.78
N ILE A 176 41.00 21.11 -22.44
CA ILE A 176 41.22 22.26 -23.34
C ILE A 176 42.71 22.54 -23.55
N VAL A 177 43.53 22.44 -22.50
CA VAL A 177 44.92 22.92 -22.53
C VAL A 177 45.90 21.79 -22.87
N MET A 178 45.58 20.54 -22.56
CA MET A 178 46.40 19.34 -22.80
C MET A 178 46.95 19.19 -24.24
N PRO A 179 46.16 19.40 -25.31
CA PRO A 179 46.63 19.19 -26.68
C PRO A 179 47.78 20.11 -27.10
N SER A 180 48.02 21.20 -26.37
CA SER A 180 49.07 22.18 -26.66
C SER A 180 50.45 21.83 -26.06
N TYR A 181 50.53 20.82 -25.19
CA TYR A 181 51.75 20.44 -24.49
C TYR A 181 52.49 19.28 -25.16
N ASP A 182 53.80 19.18 -24.93
CA ASP A 182 54.58 17.99 -25.27
C ASP A 182 54.21 16.79 -24.37
N THR A 183 54.54 15.58 -24.80
CA THR A 183 54.17 14.32 -24.12
C THR A 183 54.62 14.27 -22.66
N GLN A 184 55.80 14.79 -22.32
CA GLN A 184 56.30 14.75 -20.94
C GLN A 184 55.54 15.74 -20.06
N THR A 185 55.25 16.93 -20.58
CA THR A 185 54.42 17.93 -19.89
C THR A 185 52.97 17.44 -19.73
N GLN A 186 52.41 16.76 -20.72
CA GLN A 186 51.07 16.15 -20.62
C GLN A 186 50.98 15.14 -19.46
N LEU A 187 51.98 14.27 -19.31
CA LEU A 187 52.03 13.30 -18.21
C LEU A 187 52.09 13.96 -16.83
N ILE A 188 52.91 15.01 -16.69
CA ILE A 188 53.00 15.78 -15.44
C ILE A 188 51.65 16.45 -15.13
N LYS A 189 51.03 17.08 -16.12
CA LYS A 189 49.72 17.73 -15.97
C LYS A 189 48.63 16.72 -15.61
N LEU A 190 48.66 15.51 -16.19
CA LEU A 190 47.72 14.44 -15.85
C LEU A 190 47.88 14.01 -14.38
N SER A 191 49.11 13.88 -13.90
CA SER A 191 49.38 13.56 -12.49
C SER A 191 48.87 14.66 -11.54
N GLU A 192 49.08 15.93 -11.88
CA GLU A 192 48.56 17.08 -11.10
C GLU A 192 47.02 17.08 -11.03
N LEU A 193 46.34 16.77 -12.15
CA LEU A 193 44.88 16.66 -12.19
C LEU A 193 44.39 15.55 -11.25
N SER A 194 44.96 14.35 -11.38
CA SER A 194 44.59 13.21 -10.54
C SER A 194 44.78 13.51 -9.05
N GLN A 195 45.84 14.24 -8.69
CA GLN A 195 46.07 14.65 -7.30
C GLN A 195 44.97 15.61 -6.80
N LYS A 196 44.61 16.65 -7.57
CA LYS A 196 43.56 17.60 -7.18
C LYS A 196 42.18 16.95 -7.04
N ILE A 197 41.91 15.95 -7.87
CA ILE A 197 40.65 15.19 -7.83
C ILE A 197 40.63 14.28 -6.61
N LEU A 198 41.74 13.62 -6.28
CA LEU A 198 41.88 12.85 -5.06
C LEU A 198 41.70 13.73 -3.80
N GLU A 199 42.31 14.91 -3.75
CA GLU A 199 42.14 15.86 -2.66
C GLU A 199 40.66 16.28 -2.49
N SER A 200 39.96 16.51 -3.60
CA SER A 200 38.53 16.85 -3.59
C SER A 200 37.66 15.67 -3.12
N PHE A 201 38.01 14.45 -3.52
CA PHE A 201 37.35 13.23 -3.04
C PHE A 201 37.57 13.00 -1.53
N LEU A 202 38.78 13.23 -1.03
CA LEU A 202 39.09 13.12 0.40
C LEU A 202 38.33 14.18 1.23
N LEU A 203 38.24 15.41 0.73
CA LEU A 203 37.44 16.46 1.36
C LEU A 203 35.95 16.07 1.42
N LEU A 204 35.41 15.56 0.32
CA LEU A 204 34.03 15.06 0.25
C LEU A 204 33.78 13.97 1.29
N ASN A 205 34.68 12.97 1.39
CA ASN A 205 34.50 11.88 2.36
C ASN A 205 34.56 12.37 3.81
N LYS A 206 35.38 13.38 4.09
CA LYS A 206 35.40 14.04 5.41
C LYS A 206 34.05 14.70 5.72
N LEU A 207 33.53 15.49 4.79
CA LEU A 207 32.22 16.15 4.94
C LEU A 207 31.06 15.14 5.05
N LYS A 208 31.13 14.03 4.31
CA LYS A 208 30.16 12.93 4.41
C LYS A 208 30.22 12.27 5.79
N SER A 209 31.42 11.95 6.28
CA SER A 209 31.60 11.30 7.59
C SER A 209 30.97 12.10 8.73
N ASP A 210 31.01 13.43 8.66
CA ASP A 210 30.41 14.30 9.68
C ASP A 210 28.86 14.17 9.72
N ASN A 211 28.25 13.83 8.58
CA ASN A 211 26.79 13.71 8.42
C ASN A 211 26.29 12.25 8.37
N GLU A 212 27.18 11.29 8.16
CA GLU A 212 26.88 9.88 7.89
C GLU A 212 26.11 9.23 9.03
N LYS A 213 26.50 9.50 10.29
CA LYS A 213 25.79 8.99 11.47
C LYS A 213 24.34 9.47 11.50
N GLN A 214 24.12 10.78 11.32
CA GLN A 214 22.78 11.36 11.34
C GLN A 214 21.92 10.74 10.23
N LEU A 215 22.50 10.52 9.05
CA LEU A 215 21.77 9.96 7.92
C LEU A 215 21.43 8.48 8.12
N HIS A 216 22.35 7.69 8.68
CA HIS A 216 22.08 6.31 9.08
C HIS A 216 20.96 6.23 10.11
N ASP A 217 21.01 7.06 11.14
CA ASP A 217 19.98 7.09 12.19
C ASP A 217 18.59 7.41 11.59
N HIS A 218 18.50 8.37 10.66
CA HIS A 218 17.23 8.70 10.01
C HIS A 218 16.74 7.59 9.07
N ARG A 219 17.66 6.93 8.35
CA ARG A 219 17.34 5.80 7.48
C ARG A 219 16.81 4.63 8.29
N ASP A 220 17.50 4.29 9.37
CA ASP A 220 17.14 3.15 10.22
C ASP A 220 15.82 3.42 10.95
N LEU A 221 15.61 4.65 11.42
CA LEU A 221 14.31 5.10 11.93
C LEU A 221 13.20 4.92 10.89
N PHE A 222 13.42 5.35 9.64
CA PHE A 222 12.42 5.17 8.58
C PHE A 222 12.15 3.69 8.29
N TYR A 223 13.20 2.88 8.20
CA TYR A 223 13.10 1.45 7.96
C TYR A 223 12.31 0.73 9.04
N ASP A 224 12.62 1.00 10.31
CA ASP A 224 11.92 0.39 11.45
C ASP A 224 10.46 0.77 11.49
N ASN A 225 10.13 2.04 11.18
CA ASN A 225 8.74 2.49 11.10
C ASN A 225 7.99 1.86 9.92
N CYS A 226 8.63 1.70 8.77
CA CYS A 226 8.05 0.99 7.63
C CYS A 226 7.76 -0.47 8.01
N LYS A 227 8.72 -1.14 8.66
CA LYS A 227 8.58 -2.52 9.13
C LYS A 227 7.46 -2.67 10.16
N GLU A 228 7.39 -1.77 11.14
CA GLU A 228 6.32 -1.75 12.14
C GLU A 228 4.95 -1.57 11.48
N TYR A 229 4.84 -0.61 10.56
CA TYR A 229 3.59 -0.32 9.84
C TYR A 229 3.14 -1.50 8.97
N LEU A 230 4.07 -2.09 8.21
CA LEU A 230 3.81 -3.28 7.40
C LEU A 230 3.37 -4.46 8.26
N TYR A 231 4.02 -4.72 9.41
CA TYR A 231 3.58 -5.77 10.33
C TYR A 231 2.24 -5.48 11.00
N GLY A 232 1.90 -4.21 11.22
CA GLY A 232 0.58 -3.80 11.67
C GLY A 232 -0.53 -4.21 10.69
N MET A 233 -0.26 -4.12 9.38
CA MET A 233 -1.21 -4.51 8.32
C MET A 233 -1.52 -6.01 8.29
N TYR A 234 -0.59 -6.86 8.73
CA TYR A 234 -0.81 -8.30 8.82
C TYR A 234 -1.69 -8.72 10.00
N GLY A 235 -2.16 -7.76 10.81
CA GLY A 235 -2.99 -8.02 11.99
C GLY A 235 -2.19 -8.76 13.05
N LYS A 236 -1.54 -8.01 13.96
CA LYS A 236 -0.97 -8.63 15.16
C LYS A 236 -2.08 -9.25 16.03
N LYS A 237 -2.35 -10.54 15.82
CA LYS A 237 -2.12 -11.55 16.88
C LYS A 237 -0.61 -11.86 16.92
N THR A 238 0.20 -10.89 17.33
CA THR A 238 1.53 -11.20 17.88
C THR A 238 1.67 -10.44 19.19
N GLY A 239 0.83 -10.79 20.16
CA GLY A 239 1.26 -10.75 21.54
C GLY A 239 2.32 -11.84 21.71
N LYS A 240 3.52 -11.46 22.18
CA LYS A 240 4.65 -12.33 22.52
C LYS A 240 5.23 -13.18 21.36
N LYS A 241 6.16 -12.59 20.61
CA LYS A 241 7.31 -13.38 20.08
C LYS A 241 8.59 -12.58 19.84
N THR A 242 8.62 -11.29 20.18
CA THR A 242 9.87 -10.50 20.18
C THR A 242 10.68 -10.61 21.46
N ALA A 243 10.15 -11.27 22.51
CA ALA A 243 10.89 -11.55 23.74
C ALA A 243 11.65 -12.89 23.69
N GLU A 244 11.23 -13.86 22.88
CA GLU A 244 11.81 -15.22 22.89
C GLU A 244 12.98 -15.43 21.91
N ILE A 245 13.21 -14.50 20.98
CA ILE A 245 14.34 -14.63 20.02
C ILE A 245 15.66 -14.10 20.61
N LYS A 246 15.61 -13.35 21.72
CA LYS A 246 16.83 -12.90 22.43
C LYS A 246 17.40 -13.92 23.42
N GLU A 247 16.68 -14.99 23.75
CA GLU A 247 17.16 -16.04 24.67
C GLU A 247 17.66 -17.33 23.98
N GLN A 248 17.50 -17.46 22.65
CA GLN A 248 17.99 -18.64 21.91
C GLN A 248 19.34 -18.45 21.19
N HIS A 249 20.01 -17.30 21.36
CA HIS A 249 21.36 -17.07 20.85
C HIS A 249 22.39 -16.69 21.93
N SER A 250 22.08 -17.00 23.19
CA SER A 250 23.00 -16.86 24.32
C SER A 250 23.12 -18.15 25.12
N LEU A 251 23.29 -19.28 24.40
CA LEU A 251 23.85 -20.53 24.90
C LEU A 251 24.94 -20.99 23.93
#